data_AF-A0A926IMF8-F1
#
_entry.id   AF-A0A926IMF8-F1
#
_cell.length_a   1.000
_cell.length_b   1.000
_cell.length_c   1.000
_cell.angle_alpha   90.00
_cell.angle_beta   90.00
_cell.angle_gamma   90.00
#
_symmetry.space_group_name_H-M   'P 1'
#
loop_
_entity.id
_entity.type
_entity.pdbx_description
1 polymer ?
#
loop_
_entity_poly.entity_id
_entity_poly.type
_entity_poly.pdbx_seq_one_letter_code
_entity_poly.pdbx_strand_id
1 'polypeptide(L)'
;MINEKHKTAAYKIIPSQGGNRYSFFCELSGMLVCTSGTYYADNPEKELFTAWESEGKNNFNVCHRCGRWVDSVVYNPDVLMCVDCAPLEEEAKYCKHCGARAKNGDIVCSVCEKKLLYGGAGENGEI
;
A
#
# COMPACT_ATOMS: atom_id res chain seq x y z
N MET A 1 -3.87 4.84 -12.53
CA MET A 1 -3.44 3.87 -13.56
C MET A 1 -3.24 2.54 -12.85
N ILE A 2 -3.95 1.49 -13.25
CA ILE A 2 -3.73 0.14 -12.70
C ILE A 2 -2.37 -0.31 -13.23
N ASN A 3 -1.42 -0.58 -12.35
CA ASN A 3 -0.14 -1.16 -12.74
C ASN A 3 -0.42 -2.57 -13.28
N GLU A 4 -0.09 -2.84 -14.54
CA GLU A 4 -0.27 -4.16 -15.19
C GLU A 4 0.34 -5.31 -14.37
N LYS A 5 1.32 -5.02 -13.50
CA LYS A 5 1.96 -5.99 -12.59
C LYS A 5 1.11 -6.39 -11.37
N HIS A 6 0.12 -5.59 -10.96
CA HIS A 6 -0.63 -5.78 -9.71
C HIS A 6 -2.15 -5.76 -9.97
N LYS A 7 -2.62 -6.60 -10.89
CA LYS A 7 -4.08 -6.70 -11.19
C LYS A 7 -4.89 -7.23 -10.00
N THR A 8 -4.27 -8.07 -9.17
CA THR A 8 -4.76 -8.53 -7.87
C THR A 8 -3.63 -8.40 -6.84
N ALA A 9 -3.92 -8.63 -5.55
CA ALA A 9 -2.87 -8.92 -4.59
C ALA A 9 -2.20 -10.29 -4.88
N ALA A 10 -1.07 -10.57 -4.23
CA ALA A 10 -0.47 -11.89 -4.23
C ALA A 10 -1.45 -12.93 -3.66
N TYR A 11 -1.47 -14.14 -4.22
CA TYR A 11 -2.46 -15.14 -3.82
C TYR A 11 -1.92 -16.57 -3.82
N LYS A 12 -2.65 -17.45 -3.12
CA LYS A 12 -2.53 -18.91 -3.21
C LYS A 12 -3.89 -19.52 -3.47
N ILE A 13 -3.92 -20.52 -4.34
CA ILE A 13 -5.12 -21.28 -4.69
C ILE A 13 -5.28 -22.44 -3.72
N ILE A 14 -6.48 -22.61 -3.18
CA ILE A 14 -6.87 -23.73 -2.33
C ILE A 14 -7.98 -24.50 -3.05
N PRO A 15 -7.68 -25.71 -3.57
CA PRO A 15 -8.71 -26.56 -4.20
C PRO A 15 -9.85 -26.86 -3.23
N SER A 16 -11.08 -26.79 -3.71
CA SER A 16 -12.30 -27.01 -2.93
C SER A 16 -13.32 -27.82 -3.74
N GLN A 17 -14.35 -28.34 -3.08
CA GLN A 17 -15.44 -29.00 -3.80
C GLN A 17 -16.23 -27.94 -4.58
N GLY A 18 -16.31 -28.11 -5.91
CA GLY A 18 -17.06 -27.19 -6.77
C GLY A 18 -16.30 -25.92 -7.17
N GLY A 19 -14.96 -25.89 -7.06
CA GLY A 19 -14.14 -24.78 -7.53
C GLY A 19 -12.89 -24.58 -6.70
N ASN A 20 -12.34 -23.37 -6.71
CA ASN A 20 -11.20 -23.00 -5.89
C ASN A 20 -11.54 -21.86 -4.92
N ARG A 21 -10.78 -21.80 -3.83
CA ARG A 21 -10.73 -20.65 -2.93
C ARG A 21 -9.39 -19.96 -3.07
N TYR A 22 -9.35 -18.67 -2.76
CA TYR A 22 -8.16 -17.84 -2.94
C TYR A 22 -7.79 -17.17 -1.62
N SER A 23 -6.60 -17.49 -1.11
CA SER A 23 -5.98 -16.74 -0.02
C SER A 23 -5.19 -15.60 -0.60
N PHE A 24 -5.52 -14.36 -0.22
CA PHE A 24 -4.83 -13.15 -0.69
C PHE A 24 -3.90 -12.60 0.39
N PHE A 25 -2.71 -12.19 -0.03
CA PHE A 25 -1.61 -11.78 0.84
C PHE A 25 -1.16 -10.37 0.55
N CYS A 26 -0.77 -9.63 1.58
CA CYS A 26 -0.11 -8.34 1.43
C CYS A 26 1.19 -8.51 0.65
N GLU A 27 1.37 -7.73 -0.40
CA GLU A 27 2.53 -7.84 -1.29
C GLU A 27 3.82 -7.24 -0.69
N LEU A 28 3.72 -6.59 0.47
CA LEU A 28 4.86 -6.03 1.19
C LEU A 28 5.24 -6.85 2.43
N SER A 29 4.26 -7.14 3.30
CA SER A 29 4.50 -7.88 4.55
C SER A 29 4.43 -9.40 4.38
N GLY A 30 3.77 -9.90 3.31
CA GLY A 30 3.47 -11.31 3.11
C GLY A 30 2.36 -11.85 4.02
N MET A 31 1.72 -11.00 4.84
CA MET A 31 0.62 -11.40 5.72
C MET A 31 -0.59 -11.88 4.91
N LEU A 32 -1.23 -12.96 5.37
CA LEU A 32 -2.55 -13.35 4.89
C LEU A 32 -3.58 -12.31 5.32
N VAL A 33 -4.28 -11.71 4.35
CA VAL A 33 -5.28 -10.66 4.62
C VAL A 33 -6.68 -11.26 4.63
N CYS A 34 -7.03 -12.05 3.61
CA CYS A 34 -8.34 -12.68 3.53
C CYS A 34 -8.28 -13.98 2.73
N THR A 35 -9.31 -14.82 2.88
CA THR A 35 -9.52 -16.00 2.03
C THR A 35 -10.95 -16.00 1.53
N SER A 36 -11.13 -16.12 0.22
CA SER A 36 -12.45 -16.06 -0.41
C SER A 36 -13.34 -17.27 -0.09
N GLY A 37 -14.62 -17.15 -0.45
CA GLY A 37 -15.49 -18.29 -0.75
C GLY A 37 -14.98 -19.15 -1.92
N THR A 38 -15.75 -20.17 -2.28
CA THR A 38 -15.45 -21.04 -3.43
C THR A 38 -15.97 -20.40 -4.71
N TYR A 39 -15.11 -20.30 -5.71
CA TYR A 39 -15.44 -19.78 -7.04
C TYR A 39 -15.13 -20.85 -8.09
N TYR A 40 -15.97 -20.91 -9.12
CA TYR A 40 -15.74 -21.72 -10.32
C TYR A 40 -15.88 -20.83 -11.56
N ALA A 41 -14.94 -20.92 -12.49
CA ALA A 41 -15.14 -20.47 -13.85
C ALA A 41 -14.38 -21.34 -14.85
N ASP A 42 -14.88 -21.40 -16.09
CA ASP A 42 -14.26 -22.19 -17.17
C ASP A 42 -12.86 -21.69 -17.57
N ASN A 43 -12.46 -20.51 -17.09
CA ASN A 43 -11.10 -20.03 -17.23
C ASN A 43 -10.53 -19.58 -15.85
N PRO A 44 -9.30 -20.02 -15.49
CA PRO A 44 -8.72 -19.73 -14.19
C PRO A 44 -8.53 -18.23 -13.90
N GLU A 45 -8.22 -17.44 -14.92
CA GLU A 45 -7.97 -16.00 -14.74
C GLU A 45 -9.26 -15.27 -14.34
N LYS A 46 -10.39 -15.55 -14.98
CA LYS A 46 -11.72 -15.01 -14.64
C LYS A 46 -12.18 -15.52 -13.29
N GLU A 47 -11.90 -16.77 -12.94
CA GLU A 47 -12.22 -17.31 -11.61
C GLU A 47 -11.51 -16.48 -10.52
N LEU A 48 -10.19 -16.30 -10.65
CA LEU A 48 -9.37 -15.46 -9.77
C LEU A 48 -9.91 -14.02 -9.72
N PHE A 49 -10.15 -13.40 -10.89
CA PHE A 49 -10.64 -12.02 -10.94
C PHE A 49 -12.01 -11.86 -10.28
N THR A 50 -12.87 -12.87 -10.42
CA THR A 50 -14.19 -12.85 -9.77
C THR A 50 -14.02 -12.90 -8.26
N ALA A 51 -13.18 -13.80 -7.74
CA ALA A 51 -12.88 -13.87 -6.31
C ALA A 51 -12.23 -12.58 -5.78
N TRP A 52 -11.32 -12.00 -6.56
CA TRP A 52 -10.64 -10.75 -6.22
C TRP A 52 -11.61 -9.57 -6.17
N GLU A 53 -12.36 -9.31 -7.24
CA GLU A 53 -13.27 -8.15 -7.30
C GLU A 53 -14.47 -8.29 -6.36
N SER A 54 -14.96 -9.52 -6.11
CA SER A 54 -16.13 -9.73 -5.24
C SER A 54 -15.79 -9.67 -3.76
N GLU A 55 -14.65 -10.24 -3.34
CA GLU A 55 -14.31 -10.38 -1.92
C GLU A 55 -12.92 -9.82 -1.59
N GLY A 56 -11.90 -10.15 -2.39
CA GLY A 56 -10.50 -9.85 -2.06
C GLY A 56 -10.20 -8.36 -1.92
N LYS A 57 -10.46 -7.59 -2.98
CA LYS A 57 -10.02 -6.21 -3.20
C LYS A 57 -10.38 -5.24 -2.07
N ASN A 58 -11.56 -5.39 -1.48
CA ASN A 58 -12.06 -4.49 -0.43
C ASN A 58 -11.29 -4.61 0.90
N ASN A 59 -10.41 -5.62 1.04
CA ASN A 59 -9.58 -5.81 2.23
C ASN A 59 -8.17 -5.18 2.09
N PHE A 60 -7.86 -4.55 0.96
CA PHE A 60 -6.53 -4.04 0.65
C PHE A 60 -6.56 -2.55 0.31
N ASN A 61 -5.41 -1.92 0.50
CA ASN A 61 -5.10 -0.60 -0.04
C ASN A 61 -4.13 -0.75 -1.22
N VAL A 62 -4.24 0.10 -2.24
CA VAL A 62 -3.30 0.13 -3.36
C VAL A 62 -2.31 1.28 -3.17
N CYS A 63 -1.00 0.99 -3.21
CA CYS A 63 0.00 2.05 -3.17
C CYS A 63 -0.01 2.83 -4.50
N HIS A 64 -0.26 4.14 -4.45
CA HIS A 64 -0.33 4.97 -5.66
C HIS A 64 1.02 5.17 -6.37
N ARG A 65 2.15 4.83 -5.72
CA ARG A 65 3.49 4.93 -6.30
C ARG A 65 3.94 3.64 -6.98
N CYS A 66 3.93 2.51 -6.26
CA CYS A 66 4.42 1.23 -6.81
C CYS A 66 3.30 0.32 -7.35
N GLY A 67 2.04 0.60 -7.01
CA GLY A 67 0.89 -0.20 -7.43
C GLY A 67 0.63 -1.46 -6.61
N ARG A 68 1.45 -1.76 -5.59
CA ARG A 68 1.25 -2.94 -4.73
C ARG A 68 -0.05 -2.86 -3.93
N TRP A 69 -0.71 -3.99 -3.76
CA TRP A 69 -1.81 -4.20 -2.81
C TRP A 69 -1.25 -4.57 -1.44
N VAL A 70 -1.53 -3.73 -0.46
CA VAL A 70 -1.02 -3.87 0.91
C VAL A 70 -2.13 -3.84 1.94
N ASP A 71 -1.90 -4.49 3.07
CA ASP A 71 -2.77 -4.38 4.23
C ASP A 71 -2.64 -3.00 4.90
N SER A 72 -3.61 -2.65 5.74
CA SER A 72 -3.66 -1.32 6.39
C SER A 72 -2.52 -1.06 7.38
N VAL A 73 -1.81 -2.09 7.88
CA VAL A 73 -0.71 -1.92 8.84
C VAL A 73 0.51 -1.31 8.16
N VAL A 74 0.73 -1.64 6.88
CA VAL A 74 1.90 -1.18 6.11
C VAL A 74 1.53 -0.17 5.03
N TYR A 75 0.37 0.47 5.19
CA TYR A 75 -0.13 1.54 4.34
C TYR A 75 -0.07 2.87 5.08
N ASN A 76 0.52 3.88 4.45
CA ASN A 76 0.49 5.26 4.90
C ASN A 76 -0.71 5.97 4.24
N PRO A 77 -1.83 6.15 4.97
CA PRO A 77 -3.05 6.74 4.40
C PRO A 77 -2.91 8.24 4.10
N ASP A 78 -2.00 8.94 4.79
CA ASP A 78 -1.83 10.40 4.63
C ASP A 78 -1.34 10.78 3.23
N VAL A 79 -0.60 9.87 2.59
CA VAL A 79 -0.02 10.07 1.26
C VAL A 79 -0.41 8.98 0.25
N LEU A 80 -1.31 8.08 0.65
CA LEU A 80 -1.84 6.99 -0.17
C LEU A 80 -0.76 6.06 -0.77
N MET A 81 0.25 5.72 0.05
CA MET A 81 1.38 4.89 -0.38
C MET A 81 1.72 3.82 0.67
N CYS A 82 2.40 2.74 0.27
CA CYS A 82 2.95 1.80 1.25
C CYS A 82 4.18 2.39 1.96
N VAL A 83 4.52 1.84 3.13
CA VAL A 83 5.63 2.34 3.95
C VAL A 83 7.02 2.21 3.32
N ASP A 84 7.23 1.28 2.37
CA ASP A 84 8.46 1.25 1.56
C ASP A 84 8.56 2.48 0.64
N CYS A 85 7.43 2.95 0.10
CA CYS A 85 7.37 4.09 -0.81
C CYS A 85 7.31 5.43 -0.07
N ALA A 86 6.72 5.42 1.12
CA ALA A 86 6.50 6.56 1.99
C ALA A 86 6.41 6.11 3.45
N PRO A 87 7.53 6.09 4.19
CA PRO A 87 7.55 5.68 5.59
C PRO A 87 6.51 6.42 6.43
N LEU A 88 5.96 5.76 7.45
CA LEU A 88 5.24 6.44 8.52
C LEU A 88 6.28 7.20 9.34
N GLU A 89 6.20 8.53 9.30
CA GLU A 89 7.14 9.37 10.02
C GLU A 89 6.55 9.84 11.33
N GLU A 90 7.32 9.70 12.41
CA GLU A 90 7.06 10.41 13.64
C GLU A 90 7.27 11.92 13.46
N GLU A 91 6.70 12.72 14.36
CA GLU A 91 6.94 14.15 14.40
C GLU A 91 8.44 14.46 14.41
N ALA A 92 8.87 15.27 13.43
CA ALA A 92 10.24 15.72 13.37
C ALA A 92 10.55 16.58 14.60
N LYS A 93 11.56 16.18 15.39
CA LYS A 93 12.07 16.98 16.52
C LYS A 93 13.11 18.00 16.09
N TYR A 94 13.82 17.73 15.00
CA TYR A 94 14.87 18.58 14.45
C TYR A 94 14.81 18.57 12.92
N CYS A 95 15.17 19.69 12.31
CA CYS A 95 15.33 19.79 10.86
C CYS A 95 16.55 18.99 10.41
N LYS A 96 16.34 18.01 9.52
CA LYS A 96 17.43 17.21 8.93
C LYS A 96 18.39 18.01 8.02
N HIS A 97 17.99 19.21 7.59
CA HIS A 97 18.78 20.02 6.68
C HIS A 97 19.66 21.06 7.40
N CYS A 98 19.18 21.68 8.48
CA CYS A 98 19.92 22.73 9.19
C CYS A 98 20.11 22.47 10.70
N GLY A 99 19.52 21.39 11.24
CA GLY A 99 19.64 21.03 12.66
C GLY A 99 18.76 21.83 13.62
N ALA A 100 18.02 22.83 13.15
CA ALA A 100 17.13 23.62 14.00
C ALA A 100 16.05 22.75 14.66
N ARG A 101 15.74 23.00 15.93
CA ARG A 101 14.64 22.32 16.63
C ARG A 101 13.32 22.66 15.97
N ALA A 102 12.57 21.63 15.57
CA ALA A 102 11.22 21.80 15.05
C ALA A 102 10.25 22.04 16.21
N LYS A 103 9.21 22.86 15.97
CA LYS A 103 8.12 22.99 16.92
C LYS A 103 7.12 21.87 16.66
N ASN A 104 6.42 21.42 17.70
CA ASN A 104 5.43 20.35 17.57
C ASN A 104 4.38 20.75 16.52
N GLY A 105 4.13 19.85 15.57
CA GLY A 105 3.19 20.07 14.47
C GLY A 105 3.73 20.87 13.28
N ASP A 106 4.97 21.37 13.31
CA ASP A 106 5.57 22.02 12.13
C ASP A 106 5.86 20.99 11.04
N ILE A 107 5.39 21.28 9.81
CA ILE A 107 5.73 20.50 8.61
C ILE A 107 6.89 21.09 7.81
N VAL A 108 7.25 22.35 8.10
CA VAL A 108 8.30 23.13 7.44
C VAL A 108 9.20 23.77 8.50
N CYS A 109 10.51 23.79 8.26
CA CYS A 109 11.46 24.38 9.18
C CYS A 109 11.36 25.91 9.18
N SER A 110 11.17 26.52 10.36
CA SER A 110 11.11 27.98 10.50
C SER A 110 12.43 28.73 10.26
N VAL A 111 13.53 28.00 9.98
CA VAL A 111 14.87 28.58 9.80
C VAL A 111 15.33 28.48 8.34
N CYS A 112 15.18 27.32 7.72
CA CYS A 112 15.65 27.07 6.36
C CYS A 112 14.52 26.78 5.37
N GLU A 113 13.26 26.83 5.82
CA GLU A 113 12.05 26.69 5.01
C GLU A 113 11.91 25.35 4.25
N LYS A 114 12.77 24.37 4.56
CA LYS A 114 12.66 23.01 4.02
C LYS A 114 11.66 22.18 4.81
N LYS A 115 11.02 21.22 4.13
CA LYS A 115 10.13 20.24 4.76
C LYS A 115 10.85 19.46 5.86
N LEU A 116 10.17 19.30 6.99
CA LEU A 116 10.70 18.58 8.15
C LEU A 116 10.52 17.07 8.00
N LEU A 117 9.39 16.65 7.42
CA LEU A 117 9.12 15.26 7.09
C LEU A 117 9.74 14.88 5.73
N TYR A 118 10.16 13.63 5.55
CA TYR A 118 10.55 13.07 4.25
C TYR A 118 9.41 13.19 3.24
N GLY A 119 8.16 13.00 3.68
CA GLY A 119 6.99 13.04 2.82
C GLY A 119 7.03 11.90 1.81
N GLY A 120 5.91 11.17 1.69
CA GLY A 120 5.76 10.21 0.61
C GLY A 120 6.01 10.87 -0.74
N ALA A 121 6.73 10.18 -1.62
CA ALA A 121 7.42 10.76 -2.76
C ALA A 121 6.60 11.78 -3.56
N GLY A 122 7.01 13.03 -3.39
CA GLY A 122 6.82 14.12 -4.31
C GLY A 122 8.17 14.80 -4.53
N GLU A 123 9.19 14.04 -4.93
CA GLU A 123 10.36 14.62 -5.59
C GLU A 123 9.94 15.02 -7.01
N ASN A 124 9.28 16.16 -7.13
CA ASN A 124 9.60 17.09 -8.21
C ASN A 124 10.18 18.29 -7.49
N GLY A 125 11.50 18.27 -7.32
CA GLY A 125 12.23 19.44 -6.89
C GLY A 125 12.04 20.51 -7.95
N GLU A 126 11.29 21.54 -7.61
CA GLU A 126 11.42 22.88 -8.19
C GLU A 126 10.88 23.89 -7.18
N ILE A 127 11.58 25.01 -7.17
CA ILE A 127 11.61 26.07 -6.16
C ILE A 127 10.40 26.97 -6.33
#